data_AF-S9QL79-F1
#
_entry.id   AF-S9QL79-F1
#
_cell.length_a   1.000
_cell.length_b   1.000
_cell.length_c   1.000
_cell.angle_alpha   90.00
_cell.angle_beta   90.00
_cell.angle_gamma   90.00
#
_symmetry.space_group_name_H-M   'P 1'
#
loop_
_entity.id
_entity.type
_entity.pdbx_description
1 polymer ?
#
loop_
_entity_poly.entity_id
_entity_poly.type
_entity_poly.pdbx_seq_one_letter_code
_entity_poly.pdbx_strand_id
1 'polypeptide(L)'
;MTARPPASTLPSHRLSVAPMMDWTDRHDRYFLRLISKRTRLYTEMVTTGAILYGDKPRHLDFSQEEHPLALQLGGSDPAQLAECVRIAEQWGYDEVNLNVGCPSDRVQNGMFGACLMAKPDLVARCVEAMRGATRLPVTVKHRLGIDDLDSYELLTHFVRTVSGAGCDTFIVHARKAFLQGLSPKENREIPPLRYEWVRQLKTDFPHLTLSLNGGVKSLAEARAHLEWADGVMIGREAYQNPYMLALADSVIFGETAPAPTRRQVVESLQPYVEELLARGEYLSRVTRHILGLFAGLPGARGWRRVLSERANKPGAGLEVLRDALAQVPAHVLDAPATPPPSAAVPGPRSEGISDGVQAQPATLAQEALEPSAQHRA
;
A
#
# COMPACT_ATOMS: atom_id res chain seq x y z
N MET A 1 -1.94 -16.27 31.91
CA MET A 1 -1.80 -16.04 30.45
C MET A 1 -3.18 -15.71 29.91
N THR A 2 -3.51 -14.42 29.76
CA THR A 2 -4.78 -14.01 29.13
C THR A 2 -4.66 -14.22 27.62
N ALA A 3 -5.56 -15.02 27.05
CA ALA A 3 -5.56 -15.37 25.62
C ALA A 3 -5.55 -14.12 24.73
N ARG A 4 -4.71 -14.11 23.70
CA ARG A 4 -4.67 -13.08 22.67
C ARG A 4 -5.99 -13.14 21.89
N PRO A 5 -6.68 -12.01 21.65
CA PRO A 5 -7.90 -12.03 20.85
C PRO A 5 -7.57 -12.57 19.45
N PRO A 6 -8.45 -13.38 18.83
CA PRO A 6 -8.25 -13.86 17.47
C PRO A 6 -8.19 -12.66 16.51
N ALA A 7 -7.23 -12.66 15.58
CA ALA A 7 -6.99 -11.56 14.64
C ALA A 7 -8.19 -11.21 13.74
N SER A 8 -9.21 -12.06 13.68
CA SER A 8 -10.42 -11.85 12.87
C SER A 8 -11.44 -10.85 13.43
N THR A 9 -11.16 -10.16 14.55
CA THR A 9 -12.19 -9.37 15.27
C THR A 9 -12.07 -7.85 15.16
N LEU A 10 -11.09 -7.31 14.42
CA LEU A 10 -10.94 -5.85 14.30
C LEU A 10 -11.55 -5.32 12.99
N PRO A 11 -12.66 -4.55 13.05
CA PRO A 11 -13.36 -4.02 11.88
C PRO A 11 -12.45 -3.30 10.87
N SER A 12 -11.36 -2.69 11.34
CA SER A 12 -10.42 -1.88 10.55
C SER A 12 -9.64 -2.62 9.46
N HIS A 13 -9.54 -3.96 9.50
CA HIS A 13 -8.77 -4.70 8.47
C HIS A 13 -9.48 -4.79 7.13
N ARG A 14 -10.78 -4.43 7.05
CA ARG A 14 -11.54 -4.50 5.80
C ARG A 14 -11.03 -3.52 4.75
N LEU A 15 -10.52 -2.35 5.14
CA LEU A 15 -9.89 -1.41 4.21
C LEU A 15 -8.65 -0.75 4.83
N SER A 16 -7.57 -0.71 4.07
CA SER A 16 -6.34 -0.04 4.46
C SER A 16 -5.70 0.77 3.33
N VAL A 17 -4.92 1.78 3.70
CA VAL A 17 -4.01 2.48 2.77
C VAL A 17 -2.63 1.83 2.85
N ALA A 18 -2.03 1.57 1.69
CA ALA A 18 -0.78 0.85 1.61
C ALA A 18 0.40 1.66 2.17
N PRO A 19 1.40 1.02 2.79
CA PRO A 19 2.67 1.66 3.14
C PRO A 19 3.40 2.07 1.86
N MET A 20 3.71 3.36 1.71
CA MET A 20 4.31 3.92 0.50
C MET A 20 5.42 4.92 0.88
N MET A 21 6.67 4.56 0.58
CA MET A 21 7.84 5.43 0.77
C MET A 21 7.62 6.81 0.13
N ASP A 22 8.04 7.85 0.86
CA ASP A 22 7.89 9.28 0.60
C ASP A 22 6.44 9.79 0.50
N TRP A 23 5.44 8.93 0.73
CA TRP A 23 4.02 9.24 0.53
C TRP A 23 3.26 9.15 1.85
N THR A 24 3.24 7.99 2.51
CA THR A 24 2.46 7.77 3.75
C THR A 24 3.23 8.15 5.00
N ASP A 25 3.83 9.34 5.00
CA ASP A 25 4.40 9.94 6.21
C ASP A 25 3.30 10.42 7.17
N ARG A 26 3.69 10.97 8.34
CA ARG A 26 2.70 11.41 9.35
C ARG A 26 1.75 12.50 8.84
N HIS A 27 2.19 13.34 7.90
CA HIS A 27 1.39 14.44 7.38
C HIS A 27 0.31 13.94 6.42
N ASP A 28 0.66 12.99 5.55
CA ASP A 28 -0.31 12.30 4.69
C ASP A 28 -1.33 11.52 5.52
N ARG A 29 -0.85 10.74 6.50
CA ARG A 29 -1.72 9.91 7.34
C ARG A 29 -2.70 10.75 8.16
N TYR A 30 -2.23 11.86 8.75
CA TYR A 30 -3.12 12.82 9.41
C TYR A 30 -4.20 13.34 8.44
N PHE A 31 -3.80 13.76 7.24
CA PHE A 31 -4.74 14.21 6.21
C PHE A 31 -5.76 13.13 5.80
N LEU A 32 -5.32 11.89 5.57
CA LEU A 32 -6.20 10.78 5.21
C LEU A 32 -7.21 10.45 6.32
N ARG A 33 -6.81 10.62 7.59
CA ARG A 33 -7.71 10.46 8.74
C ARG A 33 -8.79 11.55 8.83
N LEU A 34 -8.57 12.72 8.23
CA LEU A 34 -9.61 13.73 8.10
C LEU A 34 -10.69 13.31 7.08
N ILE A 35 -10.38 12.37 6.18
CA ILE A 35 -11.28 11.87 5.14
C ILE A 35 -12.04 10.62 5.61
N SER A 36 -11.35 9.66 6.23
CA SER A 36 -11.95 8.41 6.75
C SER A 36 -11.48 8.14 8.17
N LYS A 37 -12.42 7.82 9.07
CA LYS A 37 -12.18 7.50 10.49
C LYS A 37 -11.89 6.03 10.73
N ARG A 38 -12.25 5.14 9.81
CA ARG A 38 -12.16 3.69 10.01
C ARG A 38 -11.06 3.00 9.21
N THR A 39 -10.68 3.57 8.05
CA THR A 39 -9.62 3.02 7.21
C THR A 39 -8.31 2.91 8.01
N ARG A 40 -7.70 1.72 8.00
CA ARG A 40 -6.40 1.49 8.64
C ARG A 40 -5.29 2.16 7.84
N LEU A 41 -4.43 2.89 8.53
CA LEU A 41 -3.28 3.54 7.94
C LEU A 41 -2.02 2.72 8.22
N TYR A 42 -1.06 2.79 7.31
CA TYR A 42 0.26 2.19 7.48
C TYR A 42 1.31 3.30 7.36
N THR A 43 2.34 3.23 8.18
CA THR A 43 3.53 4.09 8.01
C THR A 43 4.23 3.80 6.69
N GLU A 44 5.18 4.66 6.32
CA GLU A 44 6.26 4.21 5.45
C GLU A 44 7.01 2.99 6.05
N MET A 45 7.78 2.28 5.24
CA MET A 45 8.63 1.21 5.76
C MET A 45 9.80 1.82 6.55
N VAL A 46 9.90 1.50 7.83
CA VAL A 46 10.99 1.92 8.72
C VAL A 46 11.92 0.74 8.97
N THR A 47 13.23 0.92 8.77
CA THR A 47 14.19 -0.18 8.99
C THR A 47 14.50 -0.40 10.46
N THR A 48 14.86 -1.62 10.85
CA THR A 48 15.28 -1.91 12.23
C THR A 48 16.44 -1.01 12.67
N GLY A 49 17.43 -0.81 11.80
CA GLY A 49 18.57 0.07 12.09
C GLY A 49 18.19 1.52 12.35
N ALA A 50 17.17 2.05 11.65
CA ALA A 50 16.67 3.41 11.88
C ALA A 50 16.05 3.58 13.26
N ILE A 51 15.36 2.55 13.77
CA ILE A 51 14.76 2.57 15.10
C ILE A 51 15.83 2.35 16.17
N LEU A 52 16.67 1.33 16.02
CA LEU A 52 17.63 0.95 17.06
C LEU A 52 18.73 1.99 17.25
N TYR A 53 19.30 2.46 16.14
CA TYR A 53 20.51 3.28 16.14
C TYR A 53 20.28 4.72 15.65
N GLY A 54 19.09 5.03 15.12
CA GLY A 54 18.73 6.35 14.64
C GLY A 54 17.87 7.16 15.61
N ASP A 55 17.34 8.27 15.09
CA ASP A 55 16.42 9.17 15.77
C ASP A 55 15.00 8.57 15.78
N LYS A 56 14.63 7.92 16.89
CA LYS A 56 13.34 7.22 17.03
C LYS A 56 12.15 8.17 16.81
N PRO A 57 12.04 9.33 17.50
CA PRO A 57 10.97 10.30 17.25
C PRO A 57 10.78 10.65 15.77
N ARG A 58 11.88 10.91 15.04
CA ARG A 58 11.81 11.21 13.61
C ARG A 58 11.14 10.10 12.79
N HIS A 59 11.31 8.85 13.19
CA HIS A 59 10.80 7.68 12.45
C HIS A 59 9.48 7.13 12.97
N LEU A 60 9.15 7.39 14.24
CA LEU A 60 8.04 6.76 14.94
C LEU A 60 6.96 7.73 15.42
N ASP A 61 7.21 9.04 15.49
CA ASP A 61 6.19 9.97 15.95
C ASP A 61 5.00 10.03 14.98
N PHE A 62 3.81 10.00 15.58
CA PHE A 62 2.52 10.12 14.92
C PHE A 62 1.54 10.88 15.83
N SER A 63 0.45 11.38 15.24
CA SER A 63 -0.62 12.08 15.93
C SER A 63 -1.69 11.08 16.39
N GLN A 64 -2.27 11.25 17.57
CA GLN A 64 -3.24 10.30 18.14
C GLN A 64 -4.47 10.08 17.24
N GLU A 65 -4.81 11.06 16.40
CA GLU A 65 -5.87 10.95 15.42
C GLU A 65 -5.62 9.82 14.41
N GLU A 66 -4.35 9.50 14.10
CA GLU A 66 -3.97 8.55 13.04
C GLU A 66 -4.47 7.12 13.30
N HIS A 67 -4.85 6.77 14.53
CA HIS A 67 -5.41 5.45 14.87
C HIS A 67 -6.68 5.11 14.04
N PRO A 68 -6.86 3.85 13.58
CA PRO A 68 -5.92 2.72 13.71
C PRO A 68 -4.73 2.81 12.73
N LEU A 69 -3.51 2.64 13.27
CA LEU A 69 -2.22 2.81 12.59
C LEU A 69 -1.29 1.61 12.80
N ALA A 70 -0.77 1.07 11.70
CA ALA A 70 0.23 0.00 11.70
C ALA A 70 1.63 0.55 11.34
N LEU A 71 2.64 0.15 12.11
CA LEU A 71 4.05 0.38 11.78
C LEU A 71 4.54 -0.71 10.84
N GLN A 72 5.04 -0.36 9.66
CA GLN A 72 5.71 -1.31 8.79
C GLN A 72 7.22 -1.32 9.02
N LEU A 73 7.76 -2.48 9.39
CA LEU A 73 9.19 -2.73 9.62
C LEU A 73 9.88 -3.36 8.41
N GLY A 74 11.10 -2.92 8.14
CA GLY A 74 12.05 -3.55 7.22
C GLY A 74 13.25 -4.11 7.96
N GLY A 75 13.43 -5.42 7.95
CA GLY A 75 14.58 -6.10 8.57
C GLY A 75 14.50 -7.61 8.42
N SER A 76 15.58 -8.30 8.80
CA SER A 76 15.69 -9.76 8.70
C SER A 76 16.43 -10.40 9.87
N ASP A 77 16.80 -9.62 10.88
CA ASP A 77 17.40 -10.12 12.12
C ASP A 77 16.28 -10.28 13.17
N PRO A 78 16.00 -11.52 13.64
CA PRO A 78 14.91 -11.77 14.59
C PRO A 78 15.06 -11.01 15.90
N ALA A 79 16.27 -10.83 16.43
CA ALA A 79 16.49 -10.16 17.70
C ALA A 79 16.27 -8.64 17.56
N GLN A 80 16.75 -8.04 16.48
CA GLN A 80 16.52 -6.63 16.19
C GLN A 80 15.04 -6.34 15.93
N LEU A 81 14.35 -7.21 15.20
CA LEU A 81 12.92 -7.07 14.96
C LEU A 81 12.11 -7.20 16.26
N ALA A 82 12.45 -8.17 17.12
CA ALA A 82 11.85 -8.31 18.44
C ALA A 82 12.00 -7.03 19.29
N GLU A 83 13.15 -6.38 19.23
CA GLU A 83 13.36 -5.12 19.95
C GLU A 83 12.57 -3.96 19.32
N CYS A 84 12.55 -3.85 17.99
CA CYS A 84 11.78 -2.81 17.31
C CYS A 84 10.28 -2.92 17.60
N VAL A 85 9.72 -4.12 17.73
CA VAL A 85 8.29 -4.27 18.06
C VAL A 85 7.97 -3.93 19.52
N ARG A 86 8.90 -4.14 20.47
CA ARG A 86 8.74 -3.62 21.84
C ARG A 86 8.67 -2.10 21.85
N ILE A 87 9.57 -1.47 21.11
CA ILE A 87 9.58 -0.01 20.95
C ILE A 87 8.27 0.45 20.32
N ALA A 88 7.79 -0.24 19.28
CA ALA A 88 6.53 0.11 18.61
C ALA A 88 5.31 0.01 19.54
N GLU A 89 5.23 -1.04 20.37
CA GLU A 89 4.17 -1.17 21.39
C GLU A 89 4.22 -0.06 22.42
N GLN A 90 5.42 0.31 22.88
CA GLN A 90 5.61 1.44 23.80
C GLN A 90 5.28 2.80 23.15
N TRP A 91 5.51 2.94 21.84
CA TRP A 91 5.14 4.13 21.06
C TRP A 91 3.63 4.22 20.80
N GLY A 92 2.88 3.14 21.04
CA GLY A 92 1.43 3.13 20.97
C GLY A 92 0.83 2.70 19.62
N TYR A 93 1.59 2.07 18.72
CA TYR A 93 1.02 1.53 17.47
C TYR A 93 -0.04 0.45 17.73
N ASP A 94 -0.97 0.24 16.78
CA ASP A 94 -2.02 -0.78 16.89
C ASP A 94 -1.61 -2.14 16.29
N GLU A 95 -0.58 -2.15 15.46
CA GLU A 95 -0.08 -3.31 14.72
C GLU A 95 1.37 -3.07 14.28
N VAL A 96 2.13 -4.16 14.20
CA VAL A 96 3.42 -4.19 13.53
C VAL A 96 3.36 -5.11 12.31
N ASN A 97 3.78 -4.61 11.15
CA ASN A 97 3.77 -5.33 9.89
C ASN A 97 5.20 -5.54 9.38
N LEU A 98 5.56 -6.78 9.02
CA LEU A 98 6.85 -7.07 8.40
C LEU A 98 6.77 -6.93 6.88
N ASN A 99 7.64 -6.10 6.30
CA ASN A 99 7.75 -5.96 4.86
C ASN A 99 8.52 -7.13 4.23
N VAL A 100 7.83 -7.90 3.39
CA VAL A 100 8.39 -8.99 2.55
C VAL A 100 8.00 -8.75 1.08
N GLY A 101 7.89 -7.49 0.65
CA GLY A 101 7.32 -7.15 -0.66
C GLY A 101 7.97 -6.00 -1.43
N CYS A 102 8.86 -5.22 -0.81
CA CYS A 102 9.57 -4.14 -1.51
C CYS A 102 10.72 -4.69 -2.37
N PRO A 103 10.77 -4.43 -3.69
CA PRO A 103 11.80 -4.99 -4.57
C PRO A 103 13.04 -4.09 -4.76
N SER A 104 13.12 -2.91 -4.14
CA SER A 104 14.19 -1.93 -4.43
C SER A 104 15.60 -2.41 -4.06
N ASP A 105 16.63 -1.95 -4.77
CA ASP A 105 18.04 -2.35 -4.55
C ASP A 105 18.54 -2.12 -3.10
N ARG A 106 18.16 -0.99 -2.49
CA ARG A 106 18.51 -0.65 -1.09
C ARG A 106 18.04 -1.72 -0.10
N VAL A 107 16.93 -2.36 -0.42
CA VAL A 107 16.27 -3.38 0.41
C VAL A 107 16.95 -4.74 0.23
N GLN A 108 17.39 -5.06 -0.98
CA GLN A 108 18.15 -6.29 -1.29
C GLN A 108 19.52 -6.28 -0.60
N ASN A 109 20.25 -5.17 -0.68
CA ASN A 109 21.57 -5.04 -0.03
C ASN A 109 21.51 -5.14 1.50
N GLY A 110 20.37 -4.77 2.09
CA GLY A 110 20.12 -4.90 3.53
C GLY A 110 19.46 -6.22 3.94
N MET A 111 19.20 -7.14 3.00
CA MET A 111 18.54 -8.42 3.23
C MET A 111 17.10 -8.34 3.77
N PHE A 112 16.32 -7.31 3.45
CA PHE A 112 14.90 -7.22 3.82
C PHE A 112 13.97 -7.15 2.59
N GLY A 113 12.65 -7.06 2.78
CA GLY A 113 11.68 -6.91 1.68
C GLY A 113 11.53 -8.13 0.77
N ALA A 114 11.33 -7.91 -0.53
CA ALA A 114 10.89 -8.97 -1.45
C ALA A 114 11.88 -10.15 -1.56
N CYS A 115 13.19 -9.94 -1.37
CA CYS A 115 14.16 -11.03 -1.39
C CYS A 115 13.92 -12.07 -0.28
N LEU A 116 13.21 -11.71 0.79
CA LEU A 116 12.82 -12.62 1.85
C LEU A 116 11.77 -13.67 1.41
N MET A 117 11.13 -13.49 0.25
CA MET A 117 10.27 -14.54 -0.35
C MET A 117 11.06 -15.82 -0.65
N ALA A 118 12.38 -15.74 -0.89
CA ALA A 118 13.26 -16.91 -1.05
C ALA A 118 13.67 -17.55 0.28
N LYS A 119 13.29 -16.98 1.43
CA LYS A 119 13.77 -17.37 2.76
C LYS A 119 12.60 -17.53 3.76
N PRO A 120 11.60 -18.39 3.48
CA PRO A 120 10.42 -18.55 4.33
C PRO A 120 10.76 -18.89 5.78
N ASP A 121 11.75 -19.76 6.04
CA ASP A 121 12.17 -20.11 7.40
C ASP A 121 12.76 -18.92 8.17
N LEU A 122 13.45 -18.01 7.48
CA LEU A 122 13.97 -16.79 8.11
C LEU A 122 12.81 -15.87 8.49
N VAL A 123 11.84 -15.68 7.58
CA VAL A 123 10.65 -14.88 7.86
C VAL A 123 9.86 -15.47 9.03
N ALA A 124 9.71 -16.80 9.08
CA ALA A 124 9.08 -17.48 10.20
C ALA A 124 9.78 -17.20 11.54
N ARG A 125 11.12 -17.31 11.60
CA ARG A 125 11.90 -16.96 12.81
C ARG A 125 11.74 -15.50 13.21
N CYS A 126 11.73 -14.58 12.24
CA CYS A 126 11.49 -13.16 12.48
C CYS A 126 10.10 -12.92 13.08
N VAL A 127 9.06 -13.51 12.49
CA VAL A 127 7.67 -13.41 12.97
C VAL A 127 7.54 -13.99 14.38
N GLU A 128 8.13 -15.16 14.64
CA GLU A 128 8.11 -15.79 15.96
C GLU A 128 8.75 -14.88 17.02
N ALA A 129 9.94 -14.35 16.74
CA ALA A 129 10.65 -13.44 17.64
C ALA A 129 9.87 -12.14 17.89
N MET A 130 9.27 -11.55 16.84
CA MET A 130 8.40 -10.38 16.97
C MET A 130 7.20 -10.69 17.86
N ARG A 131 6.47 -11.78 17.59
CA ARG A 131 5.27 -12.17 18.35
C ARG A 131 5.58 -12.49 19.81
N GLY A 132 6.75 -13.06 20.10
CA GLY A 132 7.21 -13.30 21.47
C GLY A 132 7.55 -12.02 22.24
N ALA A 133 7.73 -10.90 21.54
CA ALA A 133 8.19 -9.64 22.13
C ALA A 133 7.08 -8.58 22.28
N THR A 134 5.90 -8.78 21.69
CA THR A 134 4.80 -7.79 21.75
C THR A 134 3.42 -8.43 21.89
N ARG A 135 2.45 -7.67 22.43
CA ARG A 135 1.02 -8.04 22.39
C ARG A 135 0.33 -7.58 21.10
N LEU A 136 0.90 -6.61 20.38
CA LEU A 136 0.35 -6.10 19.12
C LEU A 136 0.24 -7.20 18.07
N PRO A 137 -0.79 -7.21 17.21
CA PRO A 137 -0.81 -8.05 16.01
C PRO A 137 0.49 -7.92 15.21
N VAL A 138 1.06 -9.06 14.81
CA VAL A 138 2.24 -9.13 13.93
C VAL A 138 1.78 -9.70 12.60
N THR A 139 1.83 -8.89 11.55
CA THR A 139 1.30 -9.25 10.22
C THR A 139 2.41 -9.22 9.17
N VAL A 140 2.17 -9.83 8.00
CA VAL A 140 3.17 -9.88 6.92
C VAL A 140 2.59 -9.33 5.63
N LYS A 141 3.29 -8.37 5.02
CA LYS A 141 2.95 -7.88 3.67
C LYS A 141 3.94 -8.42 2.65
N HIS A 142 3.46 -9.20 1.69
CA HIS A 142 4.30 -9.86 0.69
C HIS A 142 3.75 -9.74 -0.74
N ARG A 143 4.47 -10.38 -1.68
CA ARG A 143 4.10 -10.52 -3.11
C ARG A 143 3.82 -11.98 -3.43
N LEU A 144 3.39 -12.27 -4.65
CA LEU A 144 3.12 -13.65 -5.09
C LEU A 144 4.37 -14.52 -5.23
N GLY A 145 5.53 -13.91 -5.39
CA GLY A 145 6.80 -14.57 -5.66
C GLY A 145 7.85 -13.55 -6.12
N ILE A 146 9.05 -14.03 -6.41
CA ILE A 146 10.16 -13.23 -6.92
C ILE A 146 10.85 -13.95 -8.07
N ASP A 147 11.26 -13.21 -9.11
CA ASP A 147 12.03 -13.74 -10.25
C ASP A 147 11.46 -15.11 -10.70
N ASP A 148 12.26 -16.17 -10.77
CA ASP A 148 11.79 -17.51 -11.17
C ASP A 148 11.17 -18.34 -10.01
N LEU A 149 11.17 -17.79 -8.79
CA LEU A 149 10.49 -18.35 -7.62
C LEU A 149 9.06 -17.79 -7.53
N ASP A 150 8.25 -18.08 -8.54
CA ASP A 150 6.93 -17.50 -8.71
C ASP A 150 5.81 -18.52 -8.98
N SER A 151 5.95 -19.76 -8.50
CA SER A 151 4.91 -20.79 -8.59
C SER A 151 3.90 -20.71 -7.43
N TYR A 152 2.70 -21.27 -7.64
CA TYR A 152 1.67 -21.30 -6.59
C TYR A 152 2.07 -22.22 -5.41
N GLU A 153 2.80 -23.30 -5.69
CA GLU A 153 3.35 -24.21 -4.68
C GLU A 153 4.36 -23.49 -3.78
N LEU A 154 5.22 -22.64 -4.35
CA LEU A 154 6.17 -21.82 -3.60
C LEU A 154 5.46 -20.76 -2.74
N LEU A 155 4.43 -20.11 -3.29
CA LEU A 155 3.59 -19.16 -2.56
C LEU A 155 2.91 -19.82 -1.35
N THR A 156 2.27 -20.97 -1.55
CA THR A 156 1.59 -21.71 -0.47
C THR A 156 2.57 -22.28 0.55
N HIS A 157 3.76 -22.73 0.13
CA HIS A 157 4.84 -23.11 1.04
C HIS A 157 5.26 -21.93 1.92
N PHE A 158 5.51 -20.75 1.32
CA PHE A 158 5.86 -19.54 2.06
C PHE A 158 4.79 -19.20 3.12
N VAL A 159 3.52 -19.15 2.71
CA VAL A 159 2.40 -18.80 3.61
C VAL A 159 2.24 -19.82 4.72
N ARG A 160 2.33 -21.13 4.41
CA ARG A 160 2.25 -22.21 5.42
C ARG A 160 3.38 -22.11 6.44
N THR A 161 4.62 -21.90 6.00
CA THR A 161 5.79 -21.80 6.88
C THR A 161 5.68 -20.60 7.81
N VAL A 162 5.31 -19.43 7.28
CA VAL A 162 5.18 -18.20 8.08
C VAL A 162 3.95 -18.24 9.00
N SER A 163 2.85 -18.86 8.55
CA SER A 163 1.68 -19.13 9.39
C SER A 163 1.98 -20.10 10.52
N GLY A 164 2.86 -21.09 10.29
CA GLY A 164 3.35 -22.00 11.33
C GLY A 164 4.07 -21.31 12.50
N ALA A 165 4.69 -20.14 12.25
CA ALA A 165 5.24 -19.26 13.31
C ALA A 165 4.17 -18.39 14.01
N GLY A 166 2.91 -18.53 13.59
CA GLY A 166 1.72 -17.92 14.15
C GLY A 166 1.34 -16.56 13.58
N CYS A 167 1.84 -16.19 12.40
CA CYS A 167 1.25 -15.09 11.62
C CYS A 167 -0.10 -15.52 11.06
N ASP A 168 -1.17 -14.82 11.44
CA ASP A 168 -2.53 -15.11 10.98
C ASP A 168 -3.03 -14.15 9.90
N THR A 169 -2.32 -13.05 9.67
CA THR A 169 -2.75 -11.97 8.78
C THR A 169 -1.71 -11.68 7.70
N PHE A 170 -2.11 -11.82 6.44
CA PHE A 170 -1.26 -11.59 5.27
C PHE A 170 -1.86 -10.54 4.35
N ILE A 171 -1.06 -9.56 3.98
CA ILE A 171 -1.39 -8.59 2.95
C ILE A 171 -0.66 -8.97 1.66
N VAL A 172 -1.42 -9.40 0.65
CA VAL A 172 -0.88 -10.00 -0.57
C VAL A 172 -0.96 -9.01 -1.71
N HIS A 173 0.18 -8.44 -2.11
CA HIS A 173 0.25 -7.75 -3.38
C HIS A 173 0.21 -8.79 -4.51
N ALA A 174 -0.88 -8.80 -5.28
CA ALA A 174 -1.18 -9.78 -6.32
C ALA A 174 -0.31 -9.66 -7.58
N ARG A 175 0.96 -9.26 -7.44
CA ARG A 175 1.98 -9.28 -8.48
C ARG A 175 3.23 -9.95 -7.92
N LYS A 176 3.96 -10.69 -8.75
CA LYS A 176 5.35 -11.05 -8.44
C LYS A 176 6.24 -9.80 -8.37
N ALA A 177 7.44 -9.92 -7.83
CA ALA A 177 8.49 -8.92 -7.97
C ALA A 177 9.59 -9.44 -8.88
N PHE A 178 10.16 -8.56 -9.70
CA PHE A 178 11.46 -8.77 -10.30
C PHE A 178 12.49 -8.03 -9.44
N LEU A 179 13.49 -8.74 -8.94
CA LEU A 179 14.55 -8.15 -8.12
C LEU A 179 15.59 -7.45 -8.99
N GLN A 180 15.69 -7.80 -10.27
CA GLN A 180 16.60 -7.16 -11.22
C GLN A 180 15.86 -6.70 -12.48
N GLY A 181 16.40 -5.70 -13.15
CA GLY A 181 15.93 -5.23 -14.45
C GLY A 181 14.70 -4.32 -14.44
N LEU A 182 13.97 -4.20 -13.31
CA LEU A 182 12.81 -3.30 -13.20
C LEU A 182 12.94 -2.37 -11.99
N SER A 183 12.66 -1.09 -12.19
CA SER A 183 12.51 -0.13 -11.09
C SER A 183 11.34 -0.50 -10.16
N PRO A 184 11.30 0.01 -8.92
CA PRO A 184 10.16 -0.21 -8.02
C PRO A 184 8.81 0.26 -8.60
N LYS A 185 8.80 1.26 -9.48
CA LYS A 185 7.60 1.72 -10.18
C LYS A 185 7.13 0.68 -11.20
N GLU A 186 8.02 0.24 -12.08
CA GLU A 186 7.73 -0.77 -13.11
C GLU A 186 7.29 -2.09 -12.48
N ASN A 187 7.89 -2.48 -11.35
CA ASN A 187 7.48 -3.63 -10.54
C ASN A 187 6.01 -3.57 -10.02
N ARG A 188 5.33 -2.43 -10.13
CA ARG A 188 3.91 -2.24 -9.78
C ARG A 188 3.01 -2.06 -11.01
N GLU A 189 3.58 -2.04 -12.21
CA GLU A 189 2.89 -1.73 -13.47
C GLU A 189 3.04 -2.83 -14.52
N ILE A 190 4.22 -3.45 -14.63
CA ILE A 190 4.55 -4.45 -15.64
C ILE A 190 4.09 -5.88 -15.28
N PRO A 191 4.48 -6.49 -14.14
CA PRO A 191 4.16 -7.91 -13.90
C PRO A 191 2.65 -8.09 -13.69
N PRO A 192 1.95 -8.97 -14.41
CA PRO A 192 0.49 -9.00 -14.40
C PRO A 192 -0.10 -9.23 -13.00
N LEU A 193 -1.30 -8.70 -12.76
CA LEU A 193 -2.06 -9.00 -11.55
C LEU A 193 -2.62 -10.42 -11.64
N ARG A 194 -2.52 -11.18 -10.57
CA ARG A 194 -3.06 -12.55 -10.43
C ARG A 194 -3.95 -12.63 -9.19
N TYR A 195 -5.15 -12.06 -9.26
CA TYR A 195 -6.11 -12.08 -8.14
C TYR A 195 -6.64 -13.48 -7.85
N GLU A 196 -6.69 -14.33 -8.87
CA GLU A 196 -7.08 -15.73 -8.78
C GLU A 196 -6.18 -16.52 -7.81
N TRP A 197 -4.88 -16.20 -7.73
CA TRP A 197 -3.99 -16.83 -6.75
C TRP A 197 -4.27 -16.38 -5.32
N VAL A 198 -4.58 -15.10 -5.11
CA VAL A 198 -4.95 -14.61 -3.77
C VAL A 198 -6.29 -15.23 -3.33
N ARG A 199 -7.23 -15.40 -4.27
CA ARG A 199 -8.50 -16.09 -4.02
C ARG A 199 -8.29 -17.57 -3.70
N GLN A 200 -7.47 -18.27 -4.46
CA GLN A 200 -7.13 -19.67 -4.18
C GLN A 200 -6.43 -19.80 -2.82
N LEU A 201 -5.54 -18.86 -2.48
CA LEU A 201 -4.89 -18.83 -1.18
C LEU A 201 -5.90 -18.68 -0.03
N LYS A 202 -6.96 -17.87 -0.21
CA LYS A 202 -8.03 -17.77 0.79
C LYS A 202 -8.81 -19.07 0.95
N THR A 203 -9.06 -19.78 -0.14
CA THR A 203 -9.70 -21.11 -0.12
C THR A 203 -8.84 -22.14 0.59
N ASP A 204 -7.54 -22.15 0.33
CA ASP A 204 -6.60 -23.12 0.91
C ASP A 204 -6.30 -22.83 2.39
N PHE A 205 -6.37 -21.56 2.80
CA PHE A 205 -6.10 -21.10 4.17
C PHE A 205 -7.27 -20.29 4.75
N PRO A 206 -8.46 -20.90 4.95
CA PRO A 206 -9.66 -20.17 5.37
C PRO A 206 -9.55 -19.57 6.78
N HIS A 207 -8.66 -20.14 7.60
CA HIS A 207 -8.38 -19.69 8.97
C HIS A 207 -7.50 -18.43 9.03
N LEU A 208 -6.85 -18.03 7.93
CA LEU A 208 -6.03 -16.82 7.85
C LEU A 208 -6.86 -15.62 7.41
N THR A 209 -6.46 -14.43 7.85
CA THR A 209 -6.96 -13.15 7.33
C THR A 209 -6.10 -12.72 6.15
N LEU A 210 -6.69 -12.66 4.95
CA LEU A 210 -6.01 -12.25 3.72
C LEU A 210 -6.55 -10.92 3.22
N SER A 211 -5.66 -9.92 3.14
CA SER A 211 -5.95 -8.63 2.52
C SER A 211 -5.37 -8.56 1.11
N LEU A 212 -6.24 -8.40 0.11
CA LEU A 212 -5.82 -8.20 -1.27
C LEU A 212 -5.15 -6.83 -1.45
N ASN A 213 -4.06 -6.78 -2.21
CA ASN A 213 -3.42 -5.53 -2.64
C ASN A 213 -3.00 -5.57 -4.12
N GLY A 214 -2.92 -4.38 -4.71
CA GLY A 214 -2.49 -4.18 -6.10
C GLY A 214 -3.66 -3.94 -7.03
N GLY A 215 -3.58 -2.92 -7.88
CA GLY A 215 -4.54 -2.69 -8.97
C GLY A 215 -5.93 -2.15 -8.60
N VAL A 216 -6.32 -2.13 -7.33
CA VAL A 216 -7.63 -1.60 -6.88
C VAL A 216 -7.67 -0.06 -6.98
N LYS A 217 -8.66 0.46 -7.70
CA LYS A 217 -8.81 1.89 -8.05
C LYS A 217 -10.13 2.53 -7.58
N SER A 218 -11.02 1.77 -6.94
CA SER A 218 -12.28 2.32 -6.44
C SER A 218 -12.81 1.58 -5.22
N LEU A 219 -13.69 2.24 -4.45
CA LEU A 219 -14.42 1.58 -3.36
C LEU A 219 -15.38 0.50 -3.88
N ALA A 220 -15.89 0.63 -5.12
CA ALA A 220 -16.72 -0.38 -5.75
C ALA A 220 -15.91 -1.66 -6.03
N GLU A 221 -14.71 -1.54 -6.59
CA GLU A 221 -13.77 -2.66 -6.76
C GLU A 221 -13.37 -3.26 -5.41
N ALA A 222 -13.04 -2.41 -4.42
CA ALA A 222 -12.72 -2.89 -3.08
C ALA A 222 -13.87 -3.71 -2.47
N ARG A 223 -15.11 -3.24 -2.59
CA ARG A 223 -16.30 -3.97 -2.12
C ARG A 223 -16.47 -5.31 -2.82
N ALA A 224 -16.28 -5.37 -4.14
CA ALA A 224 -16.34 -6.62 -4.90
C ALA A 224 -15.25 -7.63 -4.45
N HIS A 225 -14.07 -7.14 -4.10
CA HIS A 225 -13.01 -7.99 -3.55
C HIS A 225 -13.30 -8.48 -2.13
N LEU A 226 -13.98 -7.65 -1.31
CA LEU A 226 -14.42 -8.01 0.04
C LEU A 226 -15.52 -9.09 0.10
N GLU A 227 -16.08 -9.50 -1.04
CA GLU A 227 -16.99 -10.66 -1.09
C GLU A 227 -16.27 -11.99 -0.83
N TRP A 228 -14.94 -12.02 -1.00
CA TRP A 228 -14.14 -13.23 -0.81
C TRP A 228 -12.84 -13.00 -0.03
N ALA A 229 -12.24 -11.81 -0.08
CA ALA A 229 -11.09 -11.44 0.75
C ALA A 229 -11.56 -10.86 2.08
N ASP A 230 -10.75 -11.02 3.14
CA ASP A 230 -11.06 -10.45 4.45
C ASP A 230 -10.76 -8.93 4.51
N GLY A 231 -9.85 -8.46 3.65
CA GLY A 231 -9.44 -7.08 3.57
C GLY A 231 -9.03 -6.65 2.16
N VAL A 232 -9.02 -5.33 1.94
CA VAL A 232 -8.46 -4.71 0.74
C VAL A 232 -7.52 -3.59 1.14
N MET A 233 -6.34 -3.55 0.53
CA MET A 233 -5.37 -2.48 0.69
C MET A 233 -5.23 -1.70 -0.61
N ILE A 234 -5.51 -0.40 -0.57
CA ILE A 234 -5.41 0.52 -1.70
C ILE A 234 -4.11 1.30 -1.59
N GLY A 235 -3.30 1.28 -2.66
CA GLY A 235 -2.02 1.98 -2.72
C GLY A 235 -2.14 3.34 -3.42
N ARG A 236 -1.56 3.42 -4.62
CA ARG A 236 -1.40 4.68 -5.37
C ARG A 236 -2.68 5.50 -5.53
N GLU A 237 -3.81 4.84 -5.75
CA GLU A 237 -5.08 5.54 -5.93
C GLU A 237 -5.47 6.35 -4.68
N ALA A 238 -5.26 5.80 -3.47
CA ALA A 238 -5.57 6.49 -2.22
C ALA A 238 -4.72 7.76 -2.00
N TYR A 239 -3.55 7.85 -2.64
CA TYR A 239 -2.72 9.06 -2.60
C TYR A 239 -3.01 10.04 -3.74
N GLN A 240 -3.27 9.51 -4.93
CA GLN A 240 -3.52 10.32 -6.13
C GLN A 240 -4.92 10.94 -6.15
N ASN A 241 -5.89 10.25 -5.57
CA ASN A 241 -7.29 10.61 -5.49
C ASN A 241 -7.85 10.32 -4.08
N PRO A 242 -7.29 10.95 -3.02
CA PRO A 242 -7.56 10.60 -1.62
C PRO A 242 -9.02 10.73 -1.22
N TYR A 243 -9.77 11.64 -1.86
CA TYR A 243 -11.19 11.82 -1.56
C TYR A 243 -12.06 10.62 -1.98
N MET A 244 -11.52 9.65 -2.73
CA MET A 244 -12.19 8.36 -2.93
C MET A 244 -12.55 7.67 -1.60
N LEU A 245 -11.78 7.94 -0.54
CA LEU A 245 -11.96 7.35 0.78
C LEU A 245 -13.06 8.04 1.59
N ALA A 246 -13.62 9.17 1.15
CA ALA A 246 -14.64 9.92 1.89
C ALA A 246 -15.89 9.06 2.18
N LEU A 247 -16.17 8.10 1.31
CA LEU A 247 -17.28 7.14 1.48
C LEU A 247 -16.85 5.78 2.02
N ALA A 248 -15.57 5.59 2.38
CA ALA A 248 -15.11 4.31 2.90
C ALA A 248 -15.84 3.93 4.18
N ASP A 249 -15.99 4.89 5.10
CA ASP A 249 -16.64 4.69 6.40
C ASP A 249 -18.07 4.16 6.26
N SER A 250 -18.88 4.74 5.36
CA SER A 250 -20.24 4.28 5.12
C SER A 250 -20.32 3.03 4.25
N VAL A 251 -19.61 2.99 3.11
CA VAL A 251 -19.71 1.91 2.11
C VAL A 251 -19.09 0.61 2.60
N ILE A 252 -17.97 0.69 3.35
CA ILE A 252 -17.24 -0.49 3.80
C ILE A 252 -17.56 -0.79 5.26
N PHE A 253 -17.57 0.21 6.14
CA PHE A 253 -17.67 -0.02 7.58
C PHE A 253 -19.09 0.16 8.14
N GLY A 254 -20.04 0.63 7.34
CA GLY A 254 -21.44 0.77 7.75
C GLY A 254 -21.72 1.97 8.66
N GLU A 255 -20.80 2.94 8.73
CA GLU A 255 -20.99 4.16 9.50
C GLU A 255 -22.11 5.02 8.88
N THR A 256 -22.92 5.66 9.74
CA THR A 256 -24.04 6.50 9.31
C THR A 256 -23.71 7.99 9.22
N ALA A 257 -22.56 8.39 9.79
CA ALA A 257 -22.11 9.77 9.75
C ALA A 257 -21.89 10.22 8.28
N PRO A 258 -22.30 11.45 7.92
CA PRO A 258 -22.06 11.96 6.58
C PRO A 258 -20.56 12.12 6.33
N ALA A 259 -20.15 11.81 5.10
CA ALA A 259 -18.79 12.05 4.64
C ALA A 259 -18.46 13.56 4.69
N PRO A 260 -17.25 13.96 5.12
CA PRO A 260 -16.87 15.37 5.14
C PRO A 260 -16.76 15.90 3.71
N THR A 261 -17.14 17.16 3.50
CA THR A 261 -16.89 17.86 2.24
C THR A 261 -15.39 18.14 2.07
N ARG A 262 -14.95 18.42 0.84
CA ARG A 262 -13.55 18.81 0.59
C ARG A 262 -13.16 20.09 1.33
N ARG A 263 -14.10 21.05 1.46
CA ARG A 263 -13.89 22.24 2.29
C ARG A 263 -13.63 21.85 3.74
N GLN A 264 -14.51 21.03 4.33
CA GLN A 264 -14.39 20.60 5.72
C GLN A 264 -13.08 19.86 5.98
N VAL A 265 -12.60 19.04 5.03
CA VAL A 265 -11.30 18.37 5.13
C VAL A 265 -10.16 19.40 5.21
N VAL A 266 -10.13 20.41 4.34
CA VAL A 266 -9.07 21.44 4.35
C VAL A 266 -9.17 22.32 5.60
N GLU A 267 -10.37 22.67 6.04
CA GLU A 267 -10.59 23.43 7.28
C GLU A 267 -10.12 22.66 8.52
N SER A 268 -10.42 21.36 8.59
CA SER A 268 -9.97 20.48 9.69
C SER A 268 -8.45 20.25 9.69
N LEU A 269 -7.77 20.52 8.57
CA LEU A 269 -6.32 20.42 8.46
C LEU A 269 -5.61 21.69 9.00
N GLN A 270 -6.30 22.84 9.07
CA GLN A 270 -5.67 24.11 9.44
C GLN A 270 -5.00 24.09 10.83
N PRO A 271 -5.61 23.54 11.90
CA PRO A 271 -4.96 23.49 13.21
C PRO A 271 -3.64 22.71 13.20
N TYR A 272 -3.60 21.59 12.47
CA TYR A 272 -2.37 20.80 12.31
C TYR A 272 -1.27 21.57 11.59
N VAL A 273 -1.65 22.34 10.56
CA VAL A 273 -0.74 23.22 9.83
C VAL A 273 -0.22 24.35 10.71
N GLU A 274 -1.07 24.96 11.55
CA GLU A 274 -0.64 25.99 12.51
C GLU A 274 0.41 25.46 13.49
N GLU A 275 0.20 24.26 14.06
CA GLU A 275 1.15 23.63 14.97
C GLU A 275 2.48 23.29 14.27
N LEU A 276 2.42 22.84 13.01
CA LEU A 276 3.61 22.56 12.21
C LEU A 276 4.41 23.84 11.90
N LEU A 277 3.72 24.92 11.53
CA LEU A 277 4.35 26.22 11.28
C LEU A 277 4.94 26.84 12.55
N ALA A 278 4.28 26.67 13.71
CA ALA A 278 4.78 27.13 15.00
C ALA A 278 6.09 26.43 15.41
N ARG A 279 6.31 25.19 14.91
CA ARG A 279 7.57 24.44 15.06
C ARG A 279 8.65 24.86 14.05
N GLY A 280 8.38 25.81 13.16
CA GLY A 280 9.30 26.29 12.14
C GLY A 280 9.43 25.36 10.93
N GLU A 281 8.54 24.38 10.76
CA GLU A 281 8.52 23.51 9.59
C GLU A 281 7.86 24.21 8.39
N TYR A 282 8.23 23.81 7.17
CA TYR A 282 7.67 24.38 5.95
C TYR A 282 6.27 23.82 5.65
N LEU A 283 5.35 24.69 5.21
CA LEU A 283 4.00 24.30 4.77
C LEU A 283 4.01 23.19 3.70
N SER A 284 5.02 23.18 2.82
CA SER A 284 5.20 22.16 1.78
C SER A 284 5.32 20.72 2.30
N ARG A 285 5.67 20.53 3.58
CA ARG A 285 5.67 19.21 4.25
C ARG A 285 4.28 18.60 4.25
N VAL A 286 3.24 19.40 4.42
CA VAL A 286 1.84 18.95 4.43
C VAL A 286 1.22 19.05 3.05
N THR A 287 1.39 20.20 2.37
CA THR A 287 0.61 20.49 1.16
C THR A 287 0.95 19.58 -0.03
N ARG A 288 2.14 18.97 -0.05
CA ARG A 288 2.50 17.96 -1.06
C ARG A 288 1.56 16.74 -1.06
N HIS A 289 0.93 16.43 0.07
CA HIS A 289 0.05 15.27 0.24
C HIS A 289 -1.40 15.56 -0.16
N ILE A 290 -1.83 16.83 -0.13
CA ILE A 290 -3.22 17.22 -0.42
C ILE A 290 -3.46 17.65 -1.87
N LEU A 291 -2.45 17.56 -2.74
CA LEU A 291 -2.54 17.97 -4.16
C LEU A 291 -3.63 17.21 -4.91
N GLY A 292 -3.86 15.95 -4.55
CA GLY A 292 -4.86 15.06 -5.16
C GLY A 292 -6.30 15.29 -4.69
N LEU A 293 -6.55 16.13 -3.67
CA LEU A 293 -7.88 16.29 -3.06
C LEU A 293 -8.99 16.61 -4.07
N PHE A 294 -8.65 17.39 -5.10
CA PHE A 294 -9.57 17.80 -6.17
C PHE A 294 -9.31 17.08 -7.51
N ALA A 295 -8.67 15.92 -7.53
CA ALA A 295 -8.31 15.22 -8.77
C ALA A 295 -9.51 15.09 -9.74
N GLY A 296 -9.32 15.52 -10.99
CA GLY A 296 -10.34 15.45 -12.04
C GLY A 296 -11.47 16.50 -11.95
N LEU A 297 -11.44 17.42 -10.99
CA LEU A 297 -12.54 18.38 -10.75
C LEU A 297 -12.23 19.81 -11.25
N PRO A 298 -13.26 20.64 -11.50
CA PRO A 298 -13.07 22.07 -11.76
C PRO A 298 -12.24 22.74 -10.65
N GLY A 299 -11.31 23.61 -11.04
CA GLY A 299 -10.41 24.30 -10.11
C GLY A 299 -9.16 23.51 -9.67
N ALA A 300 -9.08 22.20 -9.94
CA ALA A 300 -7.97 21.35 -9.50
C ALA A 300 -6.59 21.78 -10.02
N ARG A 301 -6.51 22.37 -11.22
CA ARG A 301 -5.26 22.93 -11.75
C ARG A 301 -4.83 24.16 -10.94
N GLY A 302 -5.76 25.05 -10.62
CA GLY A 302 -5.50 26.25 -9.83
C GLY A 302 -5.06 25.89 -8.40
N TRP A 303 -5.78 24.96 -7.76
CA TRP A 303 -5.42 24.37 -6.46
C TRP A 303 -3.95 23.91 -6.43
N ARG A 304 -3.58 23.00 -7.34
CA ARG A 304 -2.21 22.45 -7.39
C ARG A 304 -1.17 23.53 -7.68
N ARG A 305 -1.47 24.46 -8.58
CA ARG A 305 -0.55 25.54 -8.95
C ARG A 305 -0.21 26.41 -7.74
N VAL A 306 -1.22 26.90 -7.02
CA VAL A 306 -1.01 27.76 -5.84
C VAL A 306 -0.17 27.04 -4.79
N LEU A 307 -0.50 25.79 -4.45
CA LEU A 307 0.24 25.03 -3.44
C LEU A 307 1.69 24.77 -3.87
N SER A 308 1.91 24.30 -5.10
CA SER A 308 3.25 23.95 -5.58
C SER A 308 4.17 25.17 -5.74
N GLU A 309 3.63 26.33 -6.09
CA GLU A 309 4.43 27.55 -6.31
C GLU A 309 4.71 28.35 -5.03
N ARG A 310 3.88 28.20 -4.00
CA ARG A 310 3.91 29.09 -2.82
C ARG A 310 4.22 28.37 -1.51
N ALA A 311 3.82 27.12 -1.32
CA ALA A 311 3.94 26.45 -0.03
C ALA A 311 5.39 26.12 0.38
N ASN A 312 6.32 26.12 -0.58
CA ASN A 312 7.75 25.91 -0.33
C ASN A 312 8.51 27.20 0.02
N LYS A 313 7.86 28.36 0.01
CA LYS A 313 8.50 29.65 0.32
C LYS A 313 8.63 29.86 1.83
N PRO A 314 9.73 30.49 2.31
CA PRO A 314 9.81 30.94 3.70
C PRO A 314 8.64 31.86 4.06
N GLY A 315 8.03 31.65 5.22
CA GLY A 315 6.88 32.43 5.69
C GLY A 315 5.54 32.08 5.06
N ALA A 316 5.45 31.06 4.20
CA ALA A 316 4.18 30.56 3.68
C ALA A 316 3.32 29.98 4.82
N GLY A 317 2.12 30.53 5.00
CA GLY A 317 1.19 30.15 6.06
C GLY A 317 -0.19 29.72 5.54
N LEU A 318 -1.19 29.75 6.42
CA LEU A 318 -2.57 29.35 6.11
C LEU A 318 -3.20 30.15 4.96
N GLU A 319 -2.74 31.38 4.70
CA GLU A 319 -3.20 32.18 3.57
C GLU A 319 -2.98 31.45 2.23
N VAL A 320 -1.92 30.65 2.09
CA VAL A 320 -1.69 29.85 0.88
C VAL A 320 -2.78 28.78 0.69
N LEU A 321 -3.25 28.15 1.77
CA LEU A 321 -4.37 27.20 1.71
C LEU A 321 -5.68 27.90 1.32
N ARG A 322 -5.95 29.07 1.90
CA ARG A 322 -7.15 29.87 1.58
C ARG A 322 -7.15 30.32 0.12
N ASP A 323 -6.01 30.80 -0.37
CA ASP A 323 -5.84 31.19 -1.77
C ASP A 323 -5.99 30.02 -2.72
N ALA A 324 -5.52 28.82 -2.33
CA ALA A 324 -5.69 27.61 -3.11
C ALA A 324 -7.18 27.18 -3.15
N LEU A 325 -7.89 27.24 -2.01
CA LEU A 325 -9.33 26.99 -1.96
C LEU A 325 -10.12 27.95 -2.86
N ALA A 326 -9.73 29.23 -2.92
CA ALA A 326 -10.37 30.22 -3.78
C ALA A 326 -10.26 29.90 -5.29
N GLN A 327 -9.34 29.00 -5.70
CA GLN A 327 -9.26 28.52 -7.07
C GLN A 327 -10.31 27.45 -7.41
N VAL A 328 -11.05 26.94 -6.41
CA VAL A 328 -12.01 25.86 -6.56
C VAL A 328 -13.43 26.41 -6.39
N PRO A 329 -14.37 26.15 -7.32
CA PRO A 329 -15.74 26.63 -7.20
C PRO A 329 -16.45 26.12 -5.94
N ALA A 330 -17.31 26.94 -5.33
CA ALA A 330 -18.05 26.57 -4.12
C ALA A 330 -18.85 25.26 -4.27
N HIS A 331 -19.49 25.05 -5.43
CA HIS A 331 -20.23 23.80 -5.69
C HIS A 331 -19.35 22.54 -5.73
N VAL A 332 -18.02 22.67 -5.90
CA VAL A 332 -17.06 21.55 -5.80
C VAL A 332 -16.55 21.40 -4.38
N LEU A 333 -16.28 22.52 -3.70
CA LEU A 333 -15.81 22.56 -2.31
C LEU A 333 -16.82 21.93 -1.34
N ASP A 334 -18.10 22.25 -1.56
CA ASP A 334 -19.23 21.91 -0.69
C ASP A 334 -20.07 20.74 -1.23
N ALA A 335 -19.64 20.12 -2.33
CA ALA A 335 -20.30 18.93 -2.85
C ALA A 335 -20.25 17.79 -1.81
N PRO A 336 -21.38 17.14 -1.51
CA PRO A 336 -21.36 15.91 -0.73
C PRO A 336 -20.56 14.85 -1.47
N ALA A 337 -19.91 13.94 -0.73
CA ALA A 337 -19.29 12.79 -1.36
C ALA A 337 -20.39 11.92 -2.00
N THR A 338 -20.35 11.78 -3.31
CA THR A 338 -21.27 10.92 -4.05
C THR A 338 -20.60 9.59 -4.35
N PRO A 339 -21.31 8.46 -4.19
CA PRO A 339 -20.78 7.19 -4.63
C PRO A 339 -20.51 7.28 -6.14
N PRO A 340 -19.42 6.67 -6.63
CA PRO A 340 -19.20 6.60 -8.06
C PRO A 340 -20.44 5.97 -8.72
N PRO A 341 -20.84 6.40 -9.93
CA PRO A 341 -21.90 5.73 -10.66
C PRO A 341 -21.56 4.24 -10.72
N SER A 342 -22.55 3.38 -10.44
CA SER A 342 -22.37 1.92 -10.40
C SER A 342 -21.72 1.45 -11.70
N ALA A 343 -20.40 1.25 -11.68
CA ALA A 343 -19.72 0.60 -12.78
C ALA A 343 -20.13 -0.87 -12.75
N ALA A 344 -20.75 -1.37 -13.81
CA ALA A 344 -20.86 -2.79 -14.03
C ALA A 344 -19.44 -3.36 -13.91
N VAL A 345 -19.24 -4.29 -12.98
CA VAL A 345 -17.98 -5.02 -12.86
C VAL A 345 -17.76 -5.68 -14.23
N PRO A 346 -16.68 -5.34 -14.96
CA PRO A 346 -16.37 -6.08 -16.16
C PRO A 346 -16.10 -7.51 -15.71
N GLY A 347 -16.94 -8.45 -16.13
CA GLY A 347 -16.67 -9.87 -15.94
C GLY A 347 -15.28 -10.21 -16.49
N PRO A 348 -14.64 -11.29 -16.00
CA PRO A 348 -13.37 -11.72 -16.54
C PRO A 348 -13.53 -11.84 -18.07
N ARG A 349 -12.75 -11.08 -18.82
CA ARG A 349 -12.67 -11.28 -20.27
C ARG A 349 -12.09 -12.68 -20.45
N SER A 350 -12.95 -13.63 -20.82
CA SER A 350 -12.50 -14.85 -21.45
C SER A 350 -11.85 -14.42 -22.76
N GLU A 351 -10.51 -14.36 -22.79
CA GLU A 351 -9.81 -14.45 -24.06
C GLU A 351 -10.15 -15.83 -24.62
N GLY A 352 -11.12 -15.84 -25.54
CA GLY A 352 -11.46 -17.03 -26.30
C GLY A 352 -10.22 -17.47 -27.04
N ILE A 353 -9.76 -18.68 -26.72
CA ILE A 353 -8.84 -19.42 -27.55
C ILE A 353 -9.54 -19.59 -28.90
N SER A 354 -9.09 -18.86 -29.90
CA SER A 354 -9.47 -19.10 -31.29
C SER A 354 -8.76 -20.37 -31.73
N ASP A 355 -9.48 -21.49 -31.73
CA ASP A 355 -9.12 -22.67 -32.49
C ASP A 355 -9.10 -22.31 -33.98
N GLY A 356 -7.91 -22.35 -34.59
CA GLY A 356 -7.79 -21.98 -36.00
C GLY A 356 -6.36 -21.85 -36.51
N VAL A 357 -5.50 -22.84 -36.26
CA VAL A 357 -4.28 -23.03 -37.07
C VAL A 357 -4.27 -24.46 -37.59
N GLN A 358 -4.71 -24.61 -38.83
CA GLN A 358 -4.50 -25.83 -39.62
C GLN A 358 -3.01 -25.94 -39.94
N ALA A 359 -2.37 -26.99 -39.41
CA ALA A 359 -1.04 -27.41 -39.82
C ALA A 359 -1.06 -27.93 -41.27
N GLN A 360 -0.25 -27.33 -42.13
CA GLN A 360 0.16 -27.93 -43.39
C GLN A 360 1.47 -28.72 -43.18
N PRO A 361 1.65 -29.88 -43.83
CA PRO A 361 2.80 -30.75 -43.60
C PRO A 361 4.04 -30.27 -44.35
N ALA A 362 5.20 -30.43 -43.71
CA ALA A 362 6.52 -30.12 -44.26
C ALA A 362 6.95 -31.18 -45.31
N THR A 363 7.38 -30.71 -46.47
CA THR A 363 8.11 -31.48 -47.48
C THR A 363 9.61 -31.19 -47.41
N LEU A 364 10.40 -32.27 -47.42
CA LEU A 364 11.86 -32.30 -47.50
C LEU A 364 12.34 -32.08 -48.94
N ALA A 365 13.38 -31.26 -49.14
CA ALA A 365 14.40 -31.35 -50.19
C ALA A 365 15.49 -30.30 -49.88
N GLN A 366 16.69 -30.66 -49.45
CA GLN A 366 17.90 -31.04 -50.23
C GLN A 366 18.61 -29.88 -50.98
N GLU A 367 19.91 -29.77 -50.67
CA GLU A 367 21.03 -29.24 -51.49
C GLU A 367 21.14 -27.72 -51.66
N ALA A 368 22.31 -27.07 -51.77
CA ALA A 368 23.73 -27.36 -51.57
C ALA A 368 24.50 -26.04 -51.84
N LEU A 369 25.72 -25.88 -51.28
CA LEU A 369 26.91 -25.13 -51.78
C LEU A 369 26.73 -23.64 -52.17
N GLU A 370 27.59 -22.65 -51.93
CA GLU A 370 29.00 -22.49 -51.55
C GLU A 370 29.25 -20.99 -51.22
N PRO A 371 30.44 -20.60 -50.70
CA PRO A 371 30.68 -19.30 -50.08
C PRO A 371 31.29 -18.24 -51.03
N SER A 372 31.10 -16.96 -50.70
CA SER A 372 31.81 -15.85 -51.34
C SER A 372 32.38 -14.88 -50.30
N ALA A 373 33.66 -14.59 -50.49
CA ALA A 373 34.53 -13.75 -49.70
C ALA A 373 34.46 -12.27 -50.15
N GLN A 374 35.21 -11.42 -49.41
CA GLN A 374 35.72 -10.08 -49.82
C GLN A 374 34.66 -8.94 -49.82
N HIS A 375 34.94 -7.67 -49.51
CA HIS A 375 36.05 -6.93 -48.94
C HIS A 375 35.54 -5.48 -48.72
N ARG A 376 36.04 -4.79 -47.68
CA ARG A 376 36.24 -3.31 -47.58
C ARG A 376 34.96 -2.44 -47.52
N ALA A 377 34.90 -1.34 -46.77
CA ALA A 377 35.90 -0.50 -46.11
C ALA A 377 35.28 0.10 -44.83
#